data_AF-A0A9P4MA75-F1
#
_entry.id   AF-A0A9P4MA75-F1
#
_cell.length_a   1.000
_cell.length_b   1.000
_cell.length_c   1.000
_cell.angle_alpha   90.00
_cell.angle_beta   90.00
_cell.angle_gamma   90.00
#
_symmetry.space_group_name_H-M   'P 1'
#
loop_
_entity.id
_entity.type
_entity.pdbx_description
1 polymer ?
#
loop_
_entity_poly.entity_id
_entity_poly.type
_entity_poly.pdbx_seq_one_letter_code
_entity_poly.pdbx_strand_id
1 'polypeptide(L)'
;MSGTSNVGQSSVYEAGDQRNYKDSEVNDRERFKEGQPNSHLANDSKDERTIANKLAREEKRQHEPEPKSFETIQTQKDSTLPAVSHGNEPSKGAKIDQELREEEEEIMKKKGSWGSTK
;
A
#
# COMPACT_ATOMS: atom_id res chain seq x y z
N MET A 1 -17.32 49.27 -25.59
CA MET A 1 -18.40 48.55 -24.87
C MET A 1 -19.29 47.89 -25.90
N SER A 2 -19.26 46.57 -26.04
CA SER A 2 -20.24 45.84 -26.87
C SER A 2 -20.29 44.39 -26.40
N GLY A 3 -21.47 44.00 -25.95
CA GLY A 3 -21.83 42.69 -25.42
C GLY A 3 -23.34 42.68 -25.16
N THR A 4 -24.12 43.24 -26.09
CA THR A 4 -25.56 43.42 -25.98
C THR A 4 -26.27 42.19 -26.52
N SER A 5 -26.26 41.10 -25.76
CA SER A 5 -27.23 40.02 -25.93
C SER A 5 -28.40 40.24 -24.97
N ASN A 6 -29.61 39.81 -25.34
CA ASN A 6 -30.82 39.98 -24.52
C ASN A 6 -30.73 39.27 -23.16
N VAL A 7 -29.74 38.39 -23.00
CA VAL A 7 -29.46 37.63 -21.77
C VAL A 7 -28.18 38.12 -21.06
N GLY A 8 -27.54 39.21 -21.48
CA GLY A 8 -26.32 39.72 -20.83
C GLY A 8 -25.00 39.08 -21.31
N GLN A 9 -23.91 39.33 -20.59
CA GLN A 9 -22.57 38.83 -20.96
C GLN A 9 -22.46 37.31 -20.69
N SER A 10 -21.92 36.56 -21.67
CA SER A 10 -21.80 35.09 -21.58
C SER A 10 -20.94 34.62 -20.41
N SER A 11 -20.00 35.45 -19.95
CA SER A 11 -19.16 35.21 -18.78
C SER A 11 -19.93 35.00 -17.47
N VAL A 12 -21.20 35.43 -17.41
CA VAL A 12 -22.07 35.26 -16.24
C VAL A 12 -22.71 33.86 -16.21
N TYR A 13 -22.88 33.22 -17.37
CA TYR A 13 -23.60 31.94 -17.50
C TYR A 13 -22.68 30.74 -17.76
N GLU A 14 -21.51 30.99 -18.36
CA GLU A 14 -20.48 29.97 -18.53
C GLU A 14 -19.81 29.69 -17.17
N ALA A 15 -20.37 28.78 -16.37
CA ALA A 15 -19.76 28.32 -15.13
C ALA A 15 -19.61 26.79 -15.14
N GLY A 16 -18.48 26.31 -14.61
CA GLY A 16 -18.17 24.89 -14.52
C GLY A 16 -17.74 24.27 -15.85
N ASP A 17 -18.55 23.35 -16.36
CA ASP A 17 -18.25 22.44 -17.49
C ASP A 17 -18.56 23.05 -18.88
N GLN A 18 -19.23 24.20 -18.92
CA GLN A 18 -19.60 24.86 -20.18
C GLN A 18 -18.49 25.74 -20.78
N ARG A 19 -17.35 25.87 -20.09
CA ARG A 19 -16.19 26.63 -20.59
C ARG A 19 -15.32 25.73 -21.46
N ASN A 20 -15.12 26.12 -22.72
CA ASN A 20 -14.08 25.54 -23.56
C ASN A 20 -12.70 26.03 -23.09
N TYR A 21 -11.99 25.19 -22.33
CA TYR A 21 -10.61 25.46 -21.94
C TYR A 21 -9.68 25.33 -23.15
N LYS A 22 -8.59 26.10 -23.16
CA LYS A 22 -7.54 25.94 -24.18
C LYS A 22 -6.77 24.66 -23.88
N ASP A 23 -6.31 23.95 -24.93
CA ASP A 23 -5.55 22.70 -24.78
C ASP A 23 -4.30 22.82 -23.88
N SER A 24 -3.72 24.02 -23.80
CA SER A 24 -2.62 24.33 -22.89
C SER A 24 -3.01 24.27 -21.41
N GLU A 25 -4.23 24.67 -21.04
CA GLU A 25 -4.75 24.63 -19.66
C GLU A 25 -5.30 23.25 -19.28
N VAL A 26 -5.58 22.41 -20.28
CA VAL A 26 -6.09 21.04 -20.14
C VAL A 26 -4.99 20.07 -19.70
N ASN A 27 -3.76 20.28 -20.20
CA ASN A 27 -2.58 19.44 -19.93
C ASN A 27 -1.97 19.64 -18.52
N ASP A 28 -2.13 20.82 -17.92
CA ASP A 28 -1.61 21.11 -16.56
C ASP A 28 -2.49 20.56 -15.45
N ARG A 29 -3.69 20.05 -15.76
CA ARG A 29 -4.49 19.29 -14.79
C ARG A 29 -3.83 17.92 -14.65
N GLU A 30 -3.51 17.52 -13.42
CA GLU A 30 -2.91 16.21 -13.06
C GLU A 30 -3.82 14.99 -13.36
N ARG A 31 -4.57 14.99 -14.46
CA ARG A 31 -5.46 13.92 -14.91
C ARG A 31 -4.74 12.61 -15.24
N PHE A 32 -3.42 12.64 -15.31
CA PHE A 32 -2.59 11.48 -15.65
C PHE A 32 -1.82 10.90 -14.47
N LYS A 33 -2.04 11.40 -13.23
CA LYS A 33 -1.29 10.92 -12.06
C LYS A 33 -1.96 9.80 -11.26
N GLU A 34 -3.16 9.39 -11.63
CA GLU A 34 -3.79 8.22 -11.01
C GLU A 34 -3.81 7.06 -12.00
N GLY A 35 -2.73 6.26 -11.98
CA GLY A 35 -2.83 4.88 -12.41
C GLY A 35 -3.91 4.22 -11.55
N GLN A 36 -4.83 3.49 -12.18
CA GLN A 36 -5.98 2.92 -11.49
C GLN A 36 -5.50 2.12 -10.26
N PRO A 37 -6.04 2.37 -9.05
CA PRO A 37 -5.65 1.58 -7.89
C PRO A 37 -5.99 0.12 -8.19
N ASN A 38 -4.96 -0.74 -8.17
CA ASN A 38 -4.95 -2.15 -8.59
C ASN A 38 -4.70 -2.49 -10.07
N SER A 39 -3.94 -1.69 -10.82
CA SER A 39 -3.23 -2.14 -12.05
C SER A 39 -2.13 -3.20 -11.76
N HIS A 40 -2.38 -4.12 -10.84
CA HIS A 40 -1.45 -5.13 -10.33
C HIS A 40 -1.88 -6.57 -10.67
N LEU A 41 -2.95 -6.75 -11.45
CA LEU A 41 -3.37 -8.07 -11.89
C LEU A 41 -2.37 -8.59 -12.93
N ALA A 42 -1.69 -9.69 -12.61
CA ALA A 42 -0.77 -10.34 -13.54
C ALA A 42 -1.48 -10.77 -14.85
N ASN A 43 -2.79 -11.03 -14.75
CA ASN A 43 -3.67 -11.44 -15.85
C ASN A 43 -4.56 -10.30 -16.36
N ASP A 44 -4.17 -9.03 -16.18
CA ASP A 44 -4.92 -7.92 -16.77
C ASP A 44 -4.92 -8.03 -18.30
N SER A 45 -6.12 -8.03 -18.89
CA SER A 45 -6.33 -8.08 -20.33
C SER A 45 -5.91 -6.78 -21.04
N LYS A 46 -5.79 -5.69 -20.28
CA LYS A 46 -5.30 -4.38 -20.76
C LYS A 46 -3.80 -4.21 -20.57
N ASP A 47 -3.11 -5.21 -20.03
CA ASP A 47 -1.66 -5.16 -19.82
C ASP A 47 -0.91 -5.44 -21.13
N GLU A 48 -0.28 -4.40 -21.65
CA GLU A 48 0.51 -4.38 -22.89
C GLU A 48 1.86 -5.13 -22.79
N ARG A 49 2.22 -5.68 -21.62
CA ARG A 49 3.43 -6.50 -21.47
C ARG A 49 3.38 -7.74 -22.36
N THR A 50 4.50 -8.08 -22.98
CA THR A 50 4.64 -9.33 -23.75
C THR A 50 4.49 -10.56 -22.84
N ILE A 51 4.06 -11.69 -23.40
CA ILE A 51 3.86 -12.96 -22.67
C ILE A 51 5.17 -13.38 -21.96
N ALA A 52 6.32 -13.25 -22.62
CA ALA A 52 7.63 -13.56 -22.04
C ALA A 52 7.93 -12.71 -20.80
N ASN A 53 7.59 -11.41 -20.82
CA ASN A 53 7.79 -10.52 -19.68
C ASN A 53 6.82 -10.80 -18.53
N LYS A 54 5.58 -11.21 -18.83
CA LYS A 54 4.61 -11.66 -17.81
C LYS A 54 5.12 -12.91 -17.09
N LEU A 55 5.58 -13.90 -17.85
CA LEU A 55 6.11 -15.17 -17.32
C LEU A 55 7.37 -14.94 -16.46
N ALA A 56 8.33 -14.15 -16.96
CA ALA A 56 9.54 -13.82 -16.20
C ALA A 56 9.24 -13.05 -14.89
N ARG A 57 8.19 -12.22 -14.85
CA ARG A 57 7.75 -11.56 -13.62
C ARG A 57 7.11 -12.53 -12.65
N GLU A 58 6.28 -13.46 -13.14
CA GLU A 58 5.65 -14.47 -12.29
C GLU A 58 6.66 -15.43 -11.68
N GLU A 59 7.65 -15.88 -12.45
CA GLU A 59 8.76 -16.70 -11.95
C GLU A 59 9.51 -16.00 -10.81
N LYS A 60 9.80 -14.71 -10.95
CA LYS A 60 10.42 -13.93 -9.87
C LYS A 60 9.50 -13.82 -8.64
N ARG A 61 8.21 -13.58 -8.85
CA ARG A 61 7.21 -13.48 -7.77
C ARG A 61 7.07 -14.78 -6.98
N GLN A 62 7.20 -15.96 -7.60
CA GLN A 62 7.17 -17.25 -6.87
C GLN A 62 8.29 -17.36 -5.82
N HIS A 63 9.40 -16.65 -6.01
CA HIS A 63 10.53 -16.64 -5.08
C HIS A 63 10.53 -15.42 -4.15
N GLU A 64 9.65 -14.44 -4.38
CA GLU A 64 9.53 -13.27 -3.52
C GLU A 64 8.60 -13.60 -2.34
N PRO A 65 8.98 -13.23 -1.10
CA PRO A 65 8.06 -13.34 0.01
C PRO A 65 6.87 -12.40 -0.22
N GLU A 66 5.66 -12.92 -0.07
CA GLU A 66 4.44 -12.11 -0.11
C GLU A 66 4.56 -10.90 0.82
N PRO A 67 4.13 -9.69 0.38
CA PRO A 67 4.22 -8.50 1.20
C PRO A 67 3.39 -8.71 2.48
N LYS A 68 4.10 -8.82 3.60
CA LYS A 68 3.50 -8.96 4.93
C LYS A 68 2.85 -7.62 5.32
N SER A 69 1.64 -7.69 5.87
CA SER A 69 0.98 -6.50 6.42
C SER A 69 1.77 -5.95 7.62
N PHE A 70 1.62 -4.66 7.90
CA PHE A 70 2.27 -4.02 9.04
C PHE A 70 2.00 -4.74 10.37
N GLU A 71 0.76 -5.15 10.60
CA GLU A 71 0.36 -5.92 11.80
C GLU A 71 1.07 -7.28 11.87
N THR A 72 1.15 -8.02 10.75
CA THR A 72 1.84 -9.33 10.75
C THR A 72 3.33 -9.20 11.06
N ILE A 73 3.96 -8.09 10.65
CA ILE A 73 5.36 -7.78 10.99
C ILE A 73 5.48 -7.47 12.48
N GLN A 74 4.51 -6.76 13.07
CA GLN A 74 4.49 -6.48 14.50
C GLN A 74 4.30 -7.76 15.32
N THR A 75 3.32 -8.60 14.99
CA THR A 75 3.06 -9.87 15.69
C THR A 75 4.27 -10.81 15.65
N GLN A 76 5.00 -10.84 14.53
CA GLN A 76 6.22 -11.64 14.39
C GLN A 76 7.34 -11.21 15.33
N LYS A 77 7.40 -9.92 15.68
CA LYS A 77 8.38 -9.39 16.63
C LYS A 77 7.92 -9.66 18.06
N ASP A 78 6.71 -9.23 18.38
CA ASP A 78 6.13 -9.37 19.70
C ASP A 78 4.61 -9.49 19.55
N SER A 79 4.08 -10.52 20.19
CA SER A 79 2.66 -10.88 20.10
C SER A 79 1.74 -9.79 20.66
N THR A 80 2.24 -8.93 21.54
CA THR A 80 1.50 -7.86 22.23
C THR A 80 1.51 -6.54 21.47
N LEU A 81 2.46 -6.32 20.56
CA LEU A 81 2.65 -5.04 19.85
C LEU A 81 1.44 -4.56 19.04
N PRO A 82 0.69 -5.43 18.32
CA PRO A 82 -0.50 -4.96 17.61
C PRO A 82 -1.53 -4.32 18.56
N ALA A 83 -1.77 -4.92 19.72
CA ALA A 83 -2.73 -4.37 20.68
C ALA A 83 -2.23 -3.03 21.26
N VAL A 84 -0.95 -2.98 21.65
CA VAL A 84 -0.32 -1.78 22.21
C VAL A 84 -0.26 -0.64 21.20
N SER A 85 0.03 -0.93 19.93
CA SER A 85 0.08 0.08 18.86
C SER A 85 -1.27 0.73 18.59
N HIS A 86 -2.36 0.00 18.84
CA HIS A 86 -3.73 0.50 18.80
C HIS A 86 -4.22 1.10 20.13
N GLY A 87 -3.39 1.14 21.18
CA GLY A 87 -3.74 1.68 22.49
C GLY A 87 -4.63 0.77 23.34
N ASN A 88 -4.72 -0.51 22.99
CA ASN A 88 -5.53 -1.51 23.69
C ASN A 88 -4.66 -2.37 24.62
N GLU A 89 -5.29 -2.97 25.63
CA GLU A 89 -4.62 -3.99 26.43
C GLU A 89 -4.44 -5.30 25.63
N PRO A 90 -3.23 -5.89 25.62
CA PRO A 90 -3.01 -7.17 24.95
C PRO A 90 -3.80 -8.30 25.61
N SER A 91 -4.27 -9.23 24.80
CA SER A 91 -5.05 -10.37 25.26
C SER A 91 -4.22 -11.28 26.18
N LYS A 92 -4.89 -12.06 27.03
CA LYS A 92 -4.21 -13.05 27.89
C LYS A 92 -3.34 -14.02 27.08
N GLY A 93 -3.82 -14.45 25.91
CA GLY A 93 -3.06 -15.34 25.02
C GLY A 93 -1.81 -14.66 24.47
N ALA A 94 -1.93 -13.42 23.98
CA ALA A 94 -0.78 -12.68 23.45
C ALA A 94 0.31 -12.43 24.51
N LYS A 95 -0.08 -12.22 25.77
CA LYS A 95 0.86 -12.12 26.91
C LYS A 95 1.59 -13.44 27.15
N ILE A 96 0.85 -14.55 27.22
CA ILE A 96 1.43 -15.90 27.41
C ILE A 96 2.37 -16.25 26.26
N ASP A 97 1.99 -15.98 25.01
CA ASP A 97 2.82 -16.26 23.84
C ASP A 97 4.14 -15.46 23.85
N GLN A 98 4.11 -14.24 24.41
CA GLN A 98 5.30 -13.41 24.57
C GLN A 98 6.19 -13.90 25.72
N GLU A 99 5.58 -14.24 26.87
CA GLU A 99 6.29 -14.83 28.03
C GLU A 99 7.00 -16.13 27.64
N LEU A 100 6.32 -17.04 26.93
CA LEU A 100 6.91 -18.29 26.45
C LEU A 100 8.10 -18.05 25.53
N ARG A 101 8.00 -17.06 24.62
CA ARG A 101 9.10 -16.72 23.70
C ARG A 101 10.32 -16.19 24.45
N GLU A 102 10.10 -15.34 25.45
CA GLU A 102 11.16 -14.79 26.30
C GLU A 102 11.83 -15.90 27.14
N GLU A 103 11.05 -16.79 27.75
CA GLU A 103 11.55 -17.95 28.48
C GLU A 103 12.37 -18.89 27.59
N GLU A 104 11.88 -19.19 26.37
CA GLU A 104 12.59 -20.01 25.39
C GLU A 104 13.91 -19.37 24.94
N GLU A 105 13.92 -18.06 24.69
CA GLU A 105 15.14 -17.32 24.35
C GLU A 105 16.16 -17.32 25.50
N GLU A 106 15.71 -17.16 26.75
CA GLU A 106 16.56 -17.27 27.92
C GLU A 106 17.15 -18.67 28.08
N ILE A 107 16.32 -19.70 27.91
CA ILE A 107 16.75 -21.10 27.97
C ILE A 107 17.73 -21.37 26.83
N MET A 108 17.50 -20.85 25.62
CA MET A 108 18.41 -20.99 24.50
C MET A 108 19.74 -20.28 24.75
N LYS A 109 19.75 -19.10 25.38
CA LYS A 109 20.99 -18.41 25.81
C LYS A 109 21.74 -19.22 26.87
N LYS A 110 21.03 -19.74 27.88
CA LYS A 110 21.60 -20.60 28.93
C LYS A 110 22.14 -21.92 28.37
N LYS A 111 21.45 -22.53 27.39
CA LYS A 111 21.83 -23.77 26.73
C LYS A 111 22.88 -23.59 25.63
N GLY A 112 22.93 -22.44 24.96
CA GLY A 112 23.97 -22.08 23.99
C GLY A 112 25.36 -21.96 24.64
N SER A 113 25.41 -21.62 25.93
CA SER A 113 26.61 -21.75 26.77
C SER A 113 27.03 -23.21 27.02
N TRP A 114 26.12 -24.19 26.84
CA TRP A 114 26.36 -25.62 27.03
C TRP A 114 26.51 -26.29 25.65
N GLY A 115 27.55 -25.94 24.90
CA GLY A 115 27.83 -26.61 23.62
C GLY A 115 28.86 -25.96 22.70
N SER A 116 29.21 -24.68 22.87
CA SER A 116 30.28 -24.05 22.08
C SER A 116 31.63 -24.09 22.81
N THR A 117 32.17 -25.30 22.96
CA THR A 117 33.62 -25.50 23.17
C THR A 117 34.17 -26.15 21.91
N LYS A 118 34.54 -25.31 20.94
CA LYS A 118 35.54 -25.64 19.91
C LYS A 118 36.17 -24.35 19.39
#